data_AF-A0A917X1X8-F1
#
_entry.id   AF-A0A917X1X8-F1
#
_cell.length_a   1.000
_cell.length_b   1.000
_cell.length_c   1.000
_cell.angle_alpha   90.00
_cell.angle_beta   90.00
_cell.angle_gamma   90.00
#
_symmetry.space_group_name_H-M   'P 1'
#
loop_
_entity.id
_entity.type
_entity.pdbx_description
1 polymer ?
#
loop_
_entity_poly.entity_id
_entity_poly.type
_entity_poly.pdbx_seq_one_letter_code
_entity_poly.pdbx_strand_id
1 'polypeptide(L)'
;MPGIVGWMPARNARHGYAVRLDWADARSGGVFHDFTRFTPSRLRAERRAASARHYWAPGPVRPLAVTVVPIDRPAYRDHDRECFSTHCPTTAPLLGLTASDAATPAGHPHS
;
A
#
# COMPACT_ATOMS: atom_id res chain seq x y z
N MET A 1 21.43 -28.86 33.68
CA MET A 1 20.70 -28.73 32.40
C MET A 1 19.51 -27.82 32.61
N PRO A 2 19.53 -26.54 32.19
CA PRO A 2 18.32 -25.73 32.19
C PRO A 2 17.52 -26.03 30.93
N GLY A 3 16.27 -26.42 31.13
CA GLY A 3 15.33 -26.77 30.07
C GLY A 3 15.14 -25.62 29.08
N ILE A 4 15.07 -25.99 27.80
CA ILE A 4 14.60 -25.13 26.72
C ILE A 4 13.13 -24.82 27.04
N VAL A 5 12.89 -23.69 27.68
CA VAL A 5 11.57 -23.08 27.72
C VAL A 5 11.28 -22.69 26.27
N GLY A 6 10.55 -23.57 25.58
CA GLY A 6 10.09 -23.35 24.22
C GLY A 6 9.42 -21.99 24.15
N TRP A 7 9.96 -21.13 23.30
CA TRP A 7 9.42 -19.82 23.01
C TRP A 7 8.01 -20.00 22.43
N MET A 8 6.99 -19.86 23.27
CA MET A 8 5.60 -19.71 22.84
C MET A 8 5.37 -18.22 22.61
N PRO A 9 5.25 -17.72 21.37
CA PRO A 9 4.87 -16.33 21.15
C PRO A 9 3.42 -16.14 21.62
N ALA A 10 3.27 -15.57 22.81
CA ALA A 10 1.98 -15.09 23.28
C ALA A 10 1.55 -13.87 22.44
N ARG A 11 0.53 -14.06 21.59
CA ARG A 11 -0.61 -13.15 21.36
C ARG A 11 -0.31 -11.63 21.25
N ASN A 12 0.60 -11.21 20.38
CA ASN A 12 0.62 -9.82 19.90
C ASN A 12 -0.24 -9.66 18.64
N ALA A 13 -1.57 -9.76 18.77
CA ALA A 13 -2.53 -9.55 17.68
C ALA A 13 -2.61 -8.10 17.15
N ARG A 14 -1.66 -7.24 17.56
CA ARG A 14 -1.58 -5.82 17.22
C ARG A 14 -0.76 -5.56 15.97
N HIS A 15 0.24 -6.37 15.67
CA HIS A 15 1.07 -6.22 14.47
C HIS A 15 0.61 -7.21 13.40
N GLY A 16 0.56 -6.77 12.15
CA GLY A 16 0.17 -7.62 11.03
C GLY A 16 0.59 -7.02 9.70
N TYR A 17 -0.10 -7.46 8.65
CA TYR A 17 0.17 -7.08 7.28
C TYR A 17 -1.13 -6.68 6.60
N ALA A 18 -1.07 -5.67 5.76
CA ALA A 18 -2.16 -5.27 4.88
C ALA A 18 -1.69 -5.21 3.42
N VAL A 19 -2.66 -5.30 2.50
CA VAL A 19 -2.43 -5.03 1.08
C VAL A 19 -2.66 -3.56 0.85
N ARG A 20 -1.62 -2.83 0.45
CA ARG A 20 -1.68 -1.45 0.00
C ARG A 20 -1.98 -1.42 -1.49
N LEU A 21 -2.98 -0.64 -1.87
CA LEU A 21 -3.31 -0.32 -3.26
C LEU A 21 -3.02 1.15 -3.45
N ASP A 22 -2.09 1.47 -4.36
CA ASP A 22 -1.78 2.84 -4.73
C ASP A 22 -2.53 3.20 -6.02
N TRP A 23 -3.18 4.35 -6.05
CA TRP A 23 -4.02 4.81 -7.15
C TRP A 23 -3.57 6.21 -7.61
N ALA A 24 -3.68 6.47 -8.90
CA ALA A 24 -3.50 7.81 -9.42
C ALA A 24 -4.74 8.66 -9.11
N ASP A 25 -4.56 9.86 -8.54
CA ASP A 25 -5.62 10.85 -8.51
C ASP A 25 -5.55 11.73 -9.75
N ALA A 26 -6.52 11.56 -10.65
CA ALA A 26 -6.63 12.38 -11.85
C ALA A 26 -6.97 13.85 -11.54
N ARG A 27 -7.46 14.19 -10.33
CA ARG A 27 -7.84 15.56 -9.97
C ARG A 27 -6.67 16.36 -9.41
N SER A 28 -5.92 15.80 -8.47
CA SER A 28 -4.77 16.48 -7.87
C SER A 28 -3.44 16.20 -8.57
N GLY A 29 -3.38 15.22 -9.47
CA GLY A 29 -2.12 14.74 -10.04
C GLY A 29 -1.24 13.97 -9.05
N GLY A 30 -1.77 13.65 -7.87
CA GLY A 30 -1.09 12.92 -6.80
C GLY A 30 -1.36 11.42 -6.82
N VAL A 31 -0.87 10.75 -5.77
CA VAL A 31 -1.16 9.33 -5.50
C VAL A 31 -1.90 9.26 -4.17
N PHE A 32 -2.98 8.47 -4.15
CA PHE A 32 -3.64 8.09 -2.91
C PHE A 32 -3.57 6.58 -2.73
N HIS A 33 -3.80 6.11 -1.52
CA HIS A 33 -3.75 4.69 -1.22
C HIS A 33 -4.83 4.20 -0.28
N ASP A 34 -5.13 2.92 -0.43
CA ASP A 34 -5.99 2.17 0.47
C ASP A 34 -5.24 1.00 1.10
N PHE A 35 -5.47 0.79 2.39
CA PHE A 35 -5.09 -0.45 3.05
C PHE A 35 -6.28 -1.42 3.09
N THR A 36 -6.09 -2.60 2.54
CA THR A 36 -7.14 -3.63 2.48
C THR A 36 -6.67 -4.93 3.13
N ARG A 37 -7.65 -5.71 3.60
CA ARG A 37 -7.47 -7.12 3.98
C ARG A 37 -6.35 -7.36 4.99
N PHE A 38 -6.37 -6.67 6.14
CA PHE A 38 -5.47 -6.93 7.26
C PHE A 38 -5.42 -8.42 7.63
N THR A 39 -4.23 -8.91 7.97
CA THR A 39 -3.98 -10.27 8.44
C THR A 39 -2.71 -10.34 9.28
N PRO A 40 -2.67 -11.13 10.37
CA PRO A 40 -1.44 -11.34 11.12
C PRO A 40 -0.40 -12.18 10.35
N SER A 41 -0.80 -12.87 9.27
CA SER A 41 0.07 -13.73 8.47
C SER A 41 0.55 -13.04 7.20
N ARG A 42 1.87 -12.90 7.05
CA ARG A 42 2.55 -12.37 5.85
C ARG A 42 2.20 -13.18 4.60
N LEU A 43 2.30 -14.50 4.67
CA LEU A 43 1.97 -15.39 3.54
C LEU A 43 0.53 -15.20 3.06
N ARG A 44 -0.43 -15.01 3.98
CA ARG A 44 -1.82 -14.68 3.60
C ARG A 44 -1.92 -13.31 2.94
N ALA A 45 -1.17 -12.32 3.41
CA ALA A 45 -1.14 -10.99 2.78
C ALA A 45 -0.56 -11.05 1.36
N GLU A 46 0.51 -11.81 1.15
CA GLU A 46 1.13 -12.01 -0.17
C GLU A 46 0.18 -12.70 -1.15
N ARG A 47 -0.51 -13.77 -0.72
CA ARG A 47 -1.54 -14.41 -1.56
C ARG A 47 -2.66 -13.44 -1.90
N ARG A 48 -3.11 -12.63 -0.94
CA ARG A 48 -4.14 -11.59 -1.16
C ARG A 48 -3.65 -10.51 -2.12
N ALA A 49 -2.40 -10.08 -2.02
CA ALA A 49 -1.81 -9.13 -2.96
C ALA A 49 -1.75 -9.70 -4.38
N ALA A 50 -1.37 -10.97 -4.54
CA ALA A 50 -1.42 -11.65 -5.83
C ALA A 50 -2.86 -11.73 -6.38
N SER A 51 -3.83 -12.11 -5.55
CA SER A 51 -5.25 -12.10 -5.95
C SER A 51 -5.73 -10.70 -6.34
N ALA A 52 -5.33 -9.65 -5.61
CA ALA A 52 -5.68 -8.27 -5.94
C ALA A 52 -5.08 -7.85 -7.29
N ARG A 53 -3.81 -8.18 -7.56
CA ARG A 53 -3.17 -7.92 -8.86
C ARG A 53 -3.93 -8.60 -9.99
N HIS A 54 -4.32 -9.86 -9.83
CA HIS A 54 -5.10 -10.59 -10.84
C HIS A 54 -6.50 -10.00 -11.03
N TYR A 55 -7.17 -9.63 -9.93
CA TYR A 55 -8.51 -9.05 -9.97
C TYR A 55 -8.54 -7.72 -10.72
N TRP A 56 -7.54 -6.85 -10.51
CA TRP A 56 -7.46 -5.54 -11.15
C TRP A 56 -6.79 -5.57 -12.53
N ALA A 57 -6.08 -6.65 -12.90
CA ALA A 57 -5.41 -6.76 -14.19
C ALA A 57 -6.31 -6.50 -15.42
N PRO A 58 -7.55 -7.04 -15.49
CA PRO A 58 -8.43 -6.81 -16.64
C PRO A 58 -9.27 -5.52 -16.56
N GLY A 59 -9.22 -4.79 -15.43
CA GLY A 59 -10.10 -3.65 -15.18
C GLY A 59 -9.67 -2.36 -15.90
N PRO A 60 -10.62 -1.45 -16.21
CA PRO A 60 -10.31 -0.14 -16.78
C PRO A 60 -9.59 0.78 -15.80
N VAL A 61 -9.74 0.53 -14.49
CA VAL A 61 -9.07 1.25 -13.41
C VAL A 61 -8.10 0.28 -12.74
N ARG A 62 -6.81 0.62 -12.79
CA ARG A 62 -5.73 -0.24 -12.27
C ARG A 62 -4.96 0.51 -11.19
N PRO A 63 -4.67 -0.13 -10.05
CA PRO A 63 -3.77 0.46 -9.09
C PRO A 63 -2.37 0.56 -9.71
N LEU A 64 -1.68 1.67 -9.44
CA LEU A 64 -0.28 1.90 -9.81
C LEU A 64 0.63 0.85 -9.16
N ALA A 65 0.33 0.48 -7.91
CA ALA A 65 1.04 -0.55 -7.18
C ALA A 65 0.13 -1.33 -6.25
N VAL A 66 0.48 -2.62 -6.09
CA VAL A 66 -0.14 -3.51 -5.10
C VAL A 66 0.98 -4.10 -4.27
N THR A 67 1.10 -3.66 -3.01
CA THR A 67 2.19 -4.05 -2.12
C THR A 67 1.68 -4.63 -0.82
N VAL A 68 2.51 -5.47 -0.17
CA VAL A 68 2.25 -5.92 1.20
C VAL A 68 3.05 -5.03 2.13
N VAL A 69 2.39 -4.46 3.13
CA VAL A 69 3.03 -3.59 4.11
C VAL A 69 2.81 -4.13 5.53
N PRO A 70 3.82 -4.07 6.41
CA PRO A 70 3.59 -4.25 7.83
C PRO A 70 2.79 -3.06 8.36
N ILE A 71 1.75 -3.33 9.14
CA ILE A 71 0.91 -2.30 9.74
C ILE A 71 0.29 -2.82 11.05
N ASP A 72 0.05 -1.89 11.96
CA ASP A 72 -0.64 -2.19 13.21
C ASP A 72 -2.15 -2.21 13.03
N ARG A 73 -2.84 -3.04 13.80
CA ARG A 73 -4.29 -3.19 13.70
C ARG A 73 -5.06 -1.90 14.01
N PRO A 74 -4.70 -1.10 15.03
CA PRO A 74 -5.33 0.21 15.25
C PRO A 74 -5.05 1.17 14.09
N ALA A 75 -3.78 1.27 13.66
CA ALA A 75 -3.40 2.09 12.52
C ALA A 75 -4.16 1.70 11.26
N TYR A 76 -4.34 0.40 10.99
CA TYR A 76 -5.15 -0.10 9.88
C TYR A 76 -6.63 0.26 9.99
N ARG A 77 -7.20 0.18 11.20
CA ARG A 77 -8.63 0.44 11.44
C ARG A 77 -8.96 1.92 11.35
N ASP A 78 -8.08 2.76 11.88
CA ASP A 78 -8.27 4.20 11.99
C ASP A 78 -7.74 4.92 10.72
N HIS A 79 -7.28 4.16 9.72
CA HIS A 79 -6.80 4.71 8.46
C HIS A 79 -7.96 5.00 7.51
N ASP A 80 -8.01 6.24 7.03
CA ASP A 80 -9.00 6.64 6.04
C ASP A 80 -8.84 5.87 4.74
N ARG A 81 -9.96 5.67 4.05
CA ARG A 81 -9.92 5.26 2.65
C ARG A 81 -9.50 6.46 1.83
N GLU A 82 -8.80 6.21 0.72
CA GLU A 82 -8.31 7.26 -0.18
C GLU A 82 -7.37 8.25 0.52
N CYS A 83 -6.41 7.72 1.28
CA CYS A 83 -5.46 8.54 2.01
C CYS A 83 -4.36 9.08 1.08
N PHE A 84 -4.08 10.38 1.17
CA PHE A 84 -3.04 11.07 0.39
C PHE A 84 -1.71 11.25 1.15
N SER A 85 -1.63 10.75 2.39
CA SER A 85 -0.46 10.97 3.24
C SER A 85 0.74 10.13 2.80
N THR A 86 1.91 10.78 2.70
CA THR A 86 3.18 10.12 2.40
C THR A 86 3.82 9.45 3.63
N HIS A 87 3.26 9.66 4.82
CA HIS A 87 3.75 9.07 6.08
C HIS A 87 3.22 7.65 6.33
N CYS A 88 2.35 7.16 5.45
CA CYS A 88 1.79 5.82 5.58
C CYS A 88 2.82 4.75 5.21
N PRO A 89 2.77 3.56 5.85
CA PRO A 89 3.73 2.51 5.57
C PRO A 89 3.72 2.13 4.08
N THR A 90 4.91 2.05 3.50
CA THR A 90 5.16 1.59 2.13
C THR A 90 6.37 0.66 2.11
N THR A 91 6.31 -0.38 1.27
CA THR A 91 7.46 -1.26 0.98
C THR A 91 8.06 -0.99 -0.40
N ALA A 92 7.39 -0.19 -1.23
CA ALA A 92 7.95 0.29 -2.49
C ALA A 92 8.60 1.66 -2.25
N PRO A 93 9.83 1.91 -2.73
CA PRO A 93 10.27 3.28 -2.94
C PRO A 93 9.26 3.90 -3.91
N LEU A 94 8.51 4.90 -3.45
CA LEU A 94 7.71 5.75 -4.32
C LEU A 94 8.71 6.50 -5.20
N LEU A 95 9.13 5.86 -6.30
CA LEU A 95 10.08 6.42 -7.25
C LEU A 95 9.50 7.74 -7.77
N GLY A 96 10.10 8.85 -7.36
CA GLY A 96 10.21 10.07 -8.17
C GLY A 96 8.94 10.81 -8.56
N LEU A 97 7.75 10.45 -8.08
CA LEU A 97 6.56 11.31 -8.20
C LEU A 97 6.61 12.41 -7.12
N THR A 98 7.66 13.23 -7.18
CA THR A 98 7.55 14.58 -6.65
C THR A 98 6.42 15.26 -7.41
N ALA A 99 5.57 15.99 -6.69
CA ALA A 99 4.44 16.77 -7.21
C ALA A 99 4.81 17.88 -8.24
N SER A 100 5.93 17.74 -8.95
CA SER A 100 6.53 18.75 -9.82
C SER A 100 6.25 18.55 -11.31
N ASP A 101 5.68 17.41 -11.75
CA ASP A 101 5.32 17.22 -13.16
C ASP A 101 3.86 17.63 -13.50
N ALA A 102 3.11 18.11 -12.52
CA ALA A 102 1.80 18.72 -12.73
C ALA A 102 1.90 20.23 -13.02
N ALA A 103 2.83 20.64 -13.88
CA ALA A 103 2.82 21.98 -14.48
C ALA A 103 3.62 22.00 -15.78
N THR A 104 2.93 21.82 -16.91
CA THR A 104 2.84 22.83 -17.99
C THR A 104 2.09 22.22 -19.19
N PRO A 105 0.96 22.80 -19.62
CA PRO A 105 0.31 22.42 -20.88
C PRO A 105 1.12 22.91 -22.09
N ALA A 106 1.02 22.15 -23.17
CA ALA A 106 1.66 22.35 -24.46
C ALA A 106 1.61 23.82 -24.97
N GLY A 107 2.75 24.29 -25.48
CA GLY A 107 2.88 25.47 -26.33
C GLY A 107 3.70 25.11 -27.57
N HIS A 108 3.10 25.32 -28.74
CA HIS A 108 3.53 24.91 -30.07
C HIS A 108 4.83 25.56 -30.60
N PRO A 109 5.41 25.04 -31.71
CA PRO A 109 6.70 25.45 -32.26
C PRO A 109 6.57 26.71 -33.12
N HIS A 110 7.59 27.57 -33.11
CA HIS A 110 7.78 28.56 -34.15
C HIS A 110 9.25 28.64 -34.55
N SER A 111 9.42 28.45 -35.87
CA SER A 111 10.48 28.81 -36.82
C SER A 111 11.82 29.35 -36.33
#